data_AF-A0A376SCY9-F1
#
_entry.id   AF-A0A376SCY9-F1
#
_cell.length_a   1.000
_cell.length_b   1.000
_cell.length_c   1.000
_cell.angle_alpha   90.00
_cell.angle_beta   90.00
_cell.angle_gamma   90.00
#
_symmetry.space_group_name_H-M   'P 1'
#
loop_
_entity.id
_entity.type
_entity.pdbx_description
1 polymer ?
#
loop_
_entity_poly.entity_id
_entity_poly.type
_entity_poly.pdbx_seq_one_letter_code
_entity_poly.pdbx_strand_id
1 'polypeptide(L)'
;MKFIMAKNVLAMAVTGALLCCSVGVMAEESFNVDGYNITLYDNGIAIMSKGDEIHQINTNIGVNTGSIKPNPSITSAILAAPANTRHIVAQDLLTYPIYSDALKAENIRNIKAEDIKSIVDTKKSLEKIITPENKGDYIAAVNAGGTAEDFIKISNKTSGLSSLYKNVVEGQNFVLDSSGRITADGRADGNAQTIPVKEFVVELDNRTRNLGVEVKSQGDSLRGEIGGVYRDARAHTDSQVTAVRDELKAEGDVCVVR
;
A
#
# COMPACT_ATOMS: atom_id res chain seq x y z
N MET A 1 47.68 0.53 21.66
CA MET A 1 46.49 -0.04 20.99
C MET A 1 45.25 0.63 21.56
N LYS A 2 44.53 1.41 20.75
CA LYS A 2 43.29 2.09 21.16
C LYS A 2 42.16 1.05 21.22
N PHE A 3 41.50 0.94 22.36
CA PHE A 3 40.30 0.13 22.55
C PHE A 3 39.16 0.62 21.64
N ILE A 4 38.95 -0.03 20.49
CA ILE A 4 37.82 0.21 19.57
C ILE A 4 36.64 -0.75 19.89
N MET A 5 36.71 -1.52 20.97
CA MET A 5 35.76 -2.60 21.31
C MET A 5 34.68 -2.24 22.35
N ALA A 6 34.33 -0.96 22.56
CA ALA A 6 33.42 -0.57 23.66
C ALA A 6 32.09 0.10 23.24
N LYS A 7 31.86 0.41 21.95
CA LYS A 7 30.64 1.13 21.52
C LYS A 7 29.50 0.25 21.00
N ASN A 8 29.78 -0.98 20.54
CA ASN A 8 28.78 -1.81 19.87
C ASN A 8 28.20 -2.94 20.75
N VAL A 9 28.85 -3.29 21.85
CA VAL A 9 28.43 -4.41 22.71
C VAL A 9 27.40 -3.98 23.78
N LEU A 10 27.41 -2.71 24.21
CA LEU A 10 26.60 -2.24 25.33
C LEU A 10 25.10 -2.02 24.98
N ALA A 11 24.72 -1.91 23.70
CA ALA A 11 23.31 -1.74 23.29
C ALA A 11 22.61 -3.05 22.89
N MET A 12 23.38 -4.05 22.45
CA MET A 12 22.85 -5.35 21.98
C MET A 12 22.58 -6.33 23.14
N ALA A 13 23.38 -6.29 24.22
CA ALA A 13 23.18 -7.14 25.40
C ALA A 13 22.07 -6.61 26.35
N VAL A 14 21.80 -5.30 26.34
CA VAL A 14 20.92 -4.65 27.33
C VAL A 14 19.43 -4.71 26.95
N THR A 15 19.04 -5.11 25.74
CA THR A 15 17.62 -5.08 25.34
C THR A 15 16.95 -6.46 25.32
N GLY A 16 17.68 -7.52 24.96
CA GLY A 16 17.14 -8.89 24.94
C GLY A 16 17.08 -9.55 26.33
N ALA A 17 17.99 -9.20 27.24
CA ALA A 17 18.01 -9.73 28.60
C ALA A 17 17.14 -8.91 29.57
N LEU A 18 16.96 -7.60 29.35
CA LEU A 18 16.35 -6.69 30.34
C LEU A 18 14.84 -6.85 30.50
N LEU A 19 14.13 -7.42 29.51
CA LEU A 19 12.68 -7.64 29.58
C LEU A 19 12.28 -9.01 30.18
N CYS A 20 13.16 -10.02 30.14
CA CYS A 20 12.84 -11.37 30.65
C CYS A 20 13.59 -11.73 31.95
N CYS A 21 14.67 -11.03 32.31
CA CYS A 21 15.43 -11.33 33.53
C CYS A 21 14.85 -10.68 34.81
N SER A 22 13.81 -9.84 34.70
CA SER A 22 13.19 -9.16 35.87
C SER A 22 12.08 -9.97 36.54
N VAL A 23 11.66 -11.08 35.96
CA VAL A 23 10.69 -12.01 36.52
C VAL A 23 11.33 -13.40 36.50
N GLY A 24 11.32 -14.11 37.63
CA GLY A 24 11.89 -15.46 37.76
C GLY A 24 11.09 -16.52 37.00
N VAL A 25 10.88 -16.30 35.71
CA VAL A 25 10.04 -17.14 34.84
C VAL A 25 10.83 -18.36 34.44
N MET A 26 10.23 -19.52 34.68
CA MET A 26 10.80 -20.78 34.25
C MET A 26 10.49 -20.96 32.76
N ALA A 27 11.50 -21.34 31.98
CA ALA A 27 11.27 -21.80 30.61
C ALA A 27 10.44 -23.08 30.67
N GLU A 28 9.29 -23.08 30.00
CA GLU A 28 8.38 -24.21 29.94
C GLU A 28 8.84 -25.20 28.86
N GLU A 29 9.19 -24.65 27.69
CA GLU A 29 9.52 -25.44 26.51
C GLU A 29 10.53 -24.71 25.64
N SER A 30 11.38 -25.44 24.91
CA SER A 30 12.22 -24.86 23.87
C SER A 30 12.39 -25.80 22.68
N PHE A 31 12.33 -25.25 21.47
CA PHE A 31 12.48 -25.99 20.23
C PHE A 31 13.16 -25.14 19.14
N ASN A 32 13.65 -25.80 18.08
CA ASN A 32 14.35 -25.14 16.98
C ASN A 32 13.53 -25.23 15.69
N VAL A 33 13.40 -24.10 14.98
CA VAL A 33 12.79 -24.02 13.65
C VAL A 33 13.65 -23.13 12.77
N ASP A 34 14.15 -23.65 11.64
CA ASP A 34 15.00 -22.90 10.70
C ASP A 34 16.23 -22.21 11.36
N GLY A 35 16.81 -22.86 12.38
CA GLY A 35 17.93 -22.31 13.13
C GLY A 35 17.58 -21.18 14.10
N TYR A 36 16.29 -20.84 14.26
CA TYR A 36 15.80 -20.04 15.37
C TYR A 36 15.45 -20.94 16.55
N ASN A 37 16.00 -20.63 17.72
CA ASN A 37 15.59 -21.23 18.99
C ASN A 37 14.41 -20.45 19.55
N ILE A 38 13.28 -21.14 19.75
CA ILE A 38 12.06 -20.59 20.32
C ILE A 38 11.93 -21.15 21.73
N THR A 39 11.93 -20.27 22.72
CA THR A 39 11.72 -20.59 24.13
C THR A 39 10.38 -20.02 24.57
N LEU A 40 9.50 -20.90 25.06
CA LEU A 40 8.20 -20.53 25.62
C LEU A 40 8.32 -20.43 27.15
N TYR A 41 7.67 -19.41 27.71
CA TYR A 41 7.59 -19.17 29.14
C TYR A 41 6.14 -19.31 29.59
N ASP A 42 5.95 -19.72 30.85
CA ASP A 42 4.63 -19.97 31.46
C ASP A 42 3.70 -18.74 31.50
N ASN A 43 4.26 -17.55 31.33
CA ASN A 43 3.56 -16.28 31.39
C ASN A 43 3.00 -15.81 30.03
N GLY A 44 3.04 -16.65 28.99
CA GLY A 44 2.58 -16.30 27.65
C GLY A 44 3.56 -15.40 26.88
N ILE A 45 4.82 -15.37 27.29
CA ILE A 45 5.92 -14.78 26.51
C ILE A 45 6.68 -15.89 25.80
N ALA A 46 7.10 -15.61 24.57
CA ALA A 46 8.06 -16.43 23.84
C ALA A 46 9.26 -15.59 23.41
N ILE A 47 10.42 -16.23 23.36
CA ILE A 47 11.65 -15.65 22.83
C ILE A 47 12.10 -16.47 21.64
N MET A 48 12.20 -15.83 20.47
CA MET A 48 12.73 -16.44 19.25
C MET A 48 14.11 -15.84 18.97
N SER A 49 15.16 -16.66 18.98
CA SER A 49 16.55 -16.18 18.90
C SER A 49 17.38 -16.91 17.86
N LYS A 50 18.29 -16.17 17.19
CA LYS A 50 19.27 -16.71 16.24
C LYS A 50 20.55 -15.89 16.28
N GLY A 51 21.56 -16.41 16.97
CA GLY A 51 22.77 -15.65 17.29
C GLY A 51 22.43 -14.43 18.16
N ASP A 52 22.80 -13.23 17.68
CA ASP A 52 22.53 -11.97 18.38
C ASP A 52 21.13 -11.40 18.10
N GLU A 53 20.35 -12.02 17.20
CA GLU A 53 18.97 -11.60 16.91
C GLU A 53 18.03 -12.25 17.93
N ILE A 54 17.34 -11.43 18.72
CA ILE A 54 16.45 -11.89 19.81
C ILE A 54 15.09 -11.24 19.63
N HIS A 55 14.05 -12.02 19.43
CA HIS A 55 12.71 -11.52 19.24
C HIS A 55 11.83 -11.85 20.42
N GLN A 56 11.22 -10.82 21.02
CA GLN A 56 10.21 -11.00 22.05
C GLN A 56 8.84 -11.11 21.40
N ILE A 57 8.08 -12.10 21.83
CA ILE A 57 6.75 -12.42 21.32
C ILE A 57 5.80 -12.48 22.51
N ASN A 58 4.69 -11.77 22.43
CA ASN A 58 3.55 -11.94 23.32
C ASN A 58 2.57 -12.90 22.64
N THR A 59 2.54 -14.15 23.09
CA THR A 59 1.80 -15.23 22.44
C THR A 59 0.29 -15.14 22.71
N ASN A 60 -0.14 -14.42 23.74
CA ASN A 60 -1.56 -14.19 24.00
C ASN A 60 -2.23 -13.32 22.92
N ILE A 61 -1.46 -12.41 22.33
CA ILE A 61 -1.93 -11.50 21.27
C ILE A 61 -1.33 -11.83 19.90
N GLY A 62 -0.38 -12.76 19.82
CA GLY A 62 0.34 -13.11 18.59
C GLY A 62 1.22 -11.99 18.06
N VAL A 63 1.83 -11.21 18.96
CA VAL A 63 2.60 -10.01 18.59
C VAL A 63 4.08 -10.19 18.84
N ASN A 64 4.88 -9.93 17.82
CA ASN A 64 6.31 -9.72 17.96
C ASN A 64 6.60 -8.26 18.37
N THR A 65 7.19 -8.03 19.53
CA THR A 65 7.44 -6.68 20.09
C THR A 65 8.92 -6.28 20.10
N GLY A 66 9.86 -7.15 19.72
CA GLY A 66 11.30 -6.84 19.63
C GLY A 66 12.03 -7.95 18.87
N SER A 67 13.29 -7.94 18.46
CA SER A 67 14.35 -6.92 18.29
C SER A 67 14.60 -6.63 16.80
N ILE A 68 15.18 -5.46 16.54
CA ILE A 68 15.54 -4.88 15.25
C ILE A 68 16.98 -4.40 15.28
N LYS A 69 17.67 -4.47 14.14
CA LYS A 69 18.94 -3.76 13.96
C LYS A 69 18.62 -2.30 13.58
N PRO A 70 18.96 -1.29 14.42
CA PRO A 70 18.58 0.09 14.16
C PRO A 70 19.15 0.59 12.83
N ASN A 71 18.33 1.32 12.07
CA ASN A 71 18.80 2.08 10.92
C ASN A 71 19.63 3.30 11.36
N PRO A 72 20.29 4.02 10.43
CA PRO A 72 21.11 5.19 10.77
C PRO A 72 20.35 6.29 11.52
N SER A 73 19.07 6.51 11.20
CA SER A 73 18.24 7.53 11.85
C SER A 73 17.95 7.18 13.31
N ILE A 74 17.53 5.94 13.58
CA ILE A 74 17.32 5.43 14.95
C ILE A 74 18.63 5.44 15.73
N THR A 75 19.72 5.00 15.11
CA THR A 75 21.07 5.01 15.73
C THR A 75 21.48 6.43 16.14
N SER A 76 21.25 7.41 15.27
CA SER A 76 21.57 8.81 15.53
C SER A 76 20.75 9.36 16.70
N ALA A 77 19.45 9.05 16.75
CA ALA A 77 18.57 9.45 17.86
C ALA A 77 19.02 8.85 19.20
N ILE A 78 19.40 7.57 19.23
CA ILE A 78 19.93 6.92 20.43
C ILE A 78 21.24 7.57 20.88
N LEU A 79 22.13 7.89 19.95
CA LEU A 79 23.43 8.51 20.28
C LEU A 79 23.29 9.97 20.75
N ALA A 80 22.29 10.68 20.26
CA ALA A 80 21.94 12.04 20.69
C ALA A 80 21.36 12.07 22.12
N ALA A 81 20.76 10.96 22.58
CA ALA A 81 20.25 10.87 23.94
C ALA A 81 21.38 10.85 25.00
N PRO A 82 21.14 11.39 26.22
CA PRO A 82 22.05 11.27 27.35
C PRO A 82 22.48 9.83 27.59
N ALA A 83 23.77 9.62 27.90
CA ALA A 83 24.35 8.27 28.00
C ALA A 83 23.58 7.34 28.95
N ASN A 84 23.04 7.87 30.05
CA ASN A 84 22.26 7.14 31.04
C ASN A 84 20.82 6.81 30.60
N THR A 85 20.28 7.45 29.57
CA THR A 85 18.92 7.22 29.06
C THR A 85 18.88 6.54 27.70
N ARG A 86 20.04 6.30 27.06
CA ARG A 86 20.12 5.64 25.75
C ARG A 86 19.43 4.28 25.71
N HIS A 87 19.47 3.51 26.79
CA HIS A 87 18.79 2.21 26.84
C HIS A 87 17.26 2.39 26.77
N ILE A 88 16.71 3.43 27.40
CA ILE A 88 15.27 3.74 27.40
C ILE A 88 14.85 4.17 25.99
N VAL A 89 15.64 5.08 25.39
CA VAL A 89 15.40 5.56 24.02
C VAL A 89 15.52 4.42 23.00
N ALA A 90 16.53 3.56 23.15
CA ALA A 90 16.70 2.39 22.30
C ALA A 90 15.53 1.42 22.46
N GLN A 91 15.13 1.12 23.69
CA GLN A 91 13.99 0.25 23.95
C GLN A 91 12.73 0.82 23.32
N ASP A 92 12.44 2.11 23.53
CA ASP A 92 11.28 2.73 22.91
C ASP A 92 11.37 2.61 21.39
N LEU A 93 12.42 3.14 20.75
CA LEU A 93 12.53 3.22 19.29
C LEU A 93 12.63 1.88 18.55
N LEU A 94 13.19 0.84 19.17
CA LEU A 94 13.36 -0.49 18.56
C LEU A 94 12.17 -1.42 18.76
N THR A 95 11.22 -1.03 19.61
CA THR A 95 10.02 -1.82 19.89
C THR A 95 8.90 -1.34 18.99
N TYR A 96 8.44 -2.22 18.09
CA TYR A 96 7.25 -2.00 17.30
C TYR A 96 6.54 -3.33 17.01
N PRO A 97 5.20 -3.37 17.11
CA PRO A 97 4.44 -4.61 17.02
C PRO A 97 4.36 -5.10 15.58
N ILE A 98 4.53 -6.41 15.39
CA ILE A 98 4.15 -7.13 14.16
C ILE A 98 3.20 -8.25 14.58
N TYR A 99 1.95 -8.18 14.15
CA TYR A 99 0.93 -9.18 14.44
C TYR A 99 1.03 -10.34 13.45
N SER A 100 0.96 -11.57 13.97
CA SER A 100 0.88 -12.78 13.16
C SER A 100 0.12 -13.86 13.93
N ASP A 101 -0.85 -14.50 13.27
CA ASP A 101 -1.59 -15.62 13.86
C ASP A 101 -0.67 -16.79 14.21
N ALA A 102 0.44 -16.98 13.48
CA ALA A 102 1.41 -18.02 13.75
C ALA A 102 2.13 -17.84 15.11
N LEU A 103 2.12 -16.63 15.66
CA LEU A 103 2.73 -16.31 16.96
C LEU A 103 1.78 -16.52 18.14
N LYS A 104 0.50 -16.83 17.90
CA LYS A 104 -0.47 -17.08 18.97
C LYS A 104 -0.13 -18.36 19.74
N ALA A 105 -0.52 -18.43 21.01
CA ALA A 105 -0.20 -19.55 21.90
C ALA A 105 -0.64 -20.92 21.35
N GLU A 106 -1.78 -20.96 20.66
CA GLU A 106 -2.31 -22.15 20.00
C GLU A 106 -1.51 -22.60 18.76
N ASN A 107 -0.76 -21.69 18.13
CA ASN A 107 -0.09 -21.92 16.85
C ASN A 107 1.44 -21.97 16.96
N ILE A 108 2.04 -21.26 17.91
CA ILE A 108 3.49 -21.06 17.97
C ILE A 108 4.28 -22.37 18.12
N ARG A 109 3.69 -23.39 18.76
CA ARG A 109 4.29 -24.73 18.88
C ARG A 109 4.43 -25.46 17.53
N ASN A 110 3.60 -25.09 16.56
CA ASN A 110 3.58 -25.66 15.21
C ASN A 110 4.01 -24.63 14.15
N ILE A 111 4.72 -23.57 14.57
CA ILE A 111 5.18 -22.52 13.66
C ILE A 111 6.10 -23.11 12.59
N LYS A 112 5.92 -22.67 11.34
CA LYS A 112 6.71 -23.17 10.21
C LYS A 112 7.86 -22.22 9.88
N ALA A 113 8.84 -22.74 9.15
CA ALA A 113 9.95 -21.93 8.63
C ALA A 113 9.43 -20.76 7.76
N GLU A 114 8.37 -20.98 6.99
CA GLU A 114 7.77 -19.93 6.14
C GLU A 114 7.15 -18.79 6.97
N ASP A 115 6.53 -19.11 8.11
CA ASP A 115 5.95 -18.11 9.02
C ASP A 115 7.04 -17.25 9.64
N ILE A 116 8.10 -17.87 10.15
CA ILE A 116 9.27 -17.16 10.70
C ILE A 116 9.89 -16.26 9.64
N LYS A 117 10.10 -16.78 8.43
CA LYS A 117 10.66 -16.03 7.31
C LYS A 117 9.79 -14.81 6.99
N SER A 118 8.47 -14.96 6.91
CA SER A 118 7.54 -13.86 6.65
C SER A 118 7.64 -12.74 7.71
N ILE A 119 7.66 -13.12 9.00
CA ILE A 119 7.77 -12.17 10.12
C ILE A 119 9.11 -11.43 10.07
N VAL A 120 10.22 -12.16 9.85
CA VAL A 120 11.56 -11.59 9.78
C VAL A 120 11.73 -10.67 8.57
N ASP A 121 11.19 -11.02 7.41
CA ASP A 121 11.27 -10.20 6.18
C ASP A 121 10.41 -8.93 6.31
N THR A 122 9.21 -9.04 6.89
CA THR A 122 8.36 -7.89 7.21
C THR A 122 9.11 -6.94 8.15
N LYS A 123 9.75 -7.49 9.18
CA LYS A 123 10.55 -6.72 10.12
C LYS A 123 11.69 -5.96 9.45
N LYS A 124 12.52 -6.63 8.66
CA LYS A 124 13.62 -6.01 7.89
C LYS A 124 13.14 -4.93 6.91
N SER A 125 11.92 -5.05 6.41
CA SER A 125 11.31 -4.03 5.55
C SER A 125 10.89 -2.80 6.35
N LEU A 126 10.24 -3.01 7.51
CA LEU A 126 9.92 -1.94 8.46
C LEU A 126 11.17 -1.18 8.92
N GLU A 127 12.28 -1.88 9.16
CA GLU A 127 13.55 -1.26 9.58
C GLU A 127 14.05 -0.17 8.63
N LYS A 128 13.75 -0.29 7.34
CA LYS A 128 14.18 0.67 6.32
C LYS A 128 13.29 1.92 6.26
N ILE A 129 12.06 1.83 6.76
CA ILE A 129 11.04 2.87 6.60
C ILE A 129 10.62 3.52 7.92
N ILE A 130 10.74 2.81 9.05
CA ILE A 130 10.42 3.36 10.37
C ILE A 130 11.52 4.34 10.78
N THR A 131 11.11 5.53 11.17
CA THR A 131 11.95 6.59 11.72
C THR A 131 11.38 7.05 13.06
N PRO A 132 12.14 7.78 13.89
CA PRO A 132 11.61 8.35 15.13
C PRO A 132 10.34 9.18 14.92
N GLU A 133 10.22 9.84 13.77
CA GLU A 133 9.10 10.73 13.43
C GLU A 133 7.80 9.96 13.10
N ASN A 134 7.88 8.81 12.43
CA ASN A 134 6.69 8.07 11.96
C ASN A 134 6.33 6.85 12.84
N LYS A 135 7.18 6.48 13.79
CA LYS A 135 6.98 5.31 14.66
C LYS A 135 5.67 5.38 15.45
N GLY A 136 5.35 6.55 16.00
CA GLY A 136 4.12 6.74 16.78
C GLY A 136 2.86 6.45 15.94
N ASP A 137 2.84 6.95 14.71
CA ASP A 137 1.76 6.71 13.75
C ASP A 137 1.62 5.23 13.41
N TYR A 138 2.75 4.55 13.16
CA TYR A 138 2.77 3.11 12.91
C TYR A 138 2.14 2.33 14.07
N ILE A 139 2.60 2.57 15.30
CA ILE A 139 2.11 1.85 16.49
C ILE A 139 0.61 2.10 16.70
N ALA A 140 0.17 3.36 16.59
CA ALA A 140 -1.23 3.72 16.74
C ALA A 140 -2.11 2.98 15.71
N ALA A 141 -1.70 3.00 14.45
CA ALA A 141 -2.46 2.37 13.38
C ALA A 141 -2.46 0.84 13.50
N VAL A 142 -1.34 0.20 13.84
CA VAL A 142 -1.34 -1.25 14.05
C VAL A 142 -2.22 -1.64 15.24
N ASN A 143 -2.21 -0.88 16.34
CA ASN A 143 -3.11 -1.11 17.47
C ASN A 143 -4.59 -0.88 17.13
N ALA A 144 -4.88 -0.04 16.13
CA ALA A 144 -6.22 0.17 15.59
C ALA A 144 -6.67 -0.94 14.61
N GLY A 145 -5.85 -1.99 14.40
CA GLY A 145 -6.17 -3.15 13.56
C GLY A 145 -5.49 -3.18 12.20
N GLY A 146 -4.56 -2.27 11.95
CA GLY A 146 -3.81 -2.21 10.70
C GLY A 146 -2.68 -3.24 10.63
N THR A 147 -2.24 -3.60 9.42
CA THR A 147 -1.15 -4.56 9.22
C THR A 147 0.20 -3.89 8.92
N ALA A 148 1.29 -4.50 9.39
CA ALA A 148 2.65 -4.07 9.06
C ALA A 148 2.89 -4.01 7.53
N GLU A 149 2.33 -4.97 6.80
CA GLU A 149 2.46 -5.08 5.35
C GLU A 149 1.81 -3.90 4.61
N ASP A 150 0.64 -3.44 5.06
CA ASP A 150 -0.04 -2.32 4.44
C ASP A 150 0.72 -1.01 4.68
N PHE A 151 1.27 -0.84 5.88
CA PHE A 151 2.18 0.29 6.16
C PHE A 151 3.40 0.30 5.23
N ILE A 152 4.02 -0.87 5.00
CA ILE A 152 5.15 -1.00 4.06
C ILE A 152 4.73 -0.62 2.64
N LYS A 153 3.59 -1.14 2.15
CA LYS A 153 3.08 -0.84 0.80
C LYS A 153 2.83 0.64 0.60
N ILE A 154 2.26 1.32 1.60
CA ILE A 154 1.97 2.76 1.57
C ILE A 154 3.26 3.57 1.59
N SER A 155 4.18 3.25 2.51
CA SER A 155 5.43 3.98 2.69
C SER A 155 6.34 3.92 1.46
N ASN A 156 6.34 2.79 0.74
CA ASN A 156 7.13 2.62 -0.48
C ASN A 156 6.55 3.34 -1.71
N LYS A 157 5.25 3.67 -1.72
CA LYS A 157 4.58 4.31 -2.86
C LYS A 157 4.52 5.83 -2.76
N THR A 158 4.60 6.39 -1.55
CA THR A 158 4.42 7.83 -1.37
C THR A 158 5.17 8.32 -0.13
N SER A 159 6.12 9.21 -0.34
CA SER A 159 6.82 9.90 0.75
C SER A 159 5.83 10.79 1.52
N GLY A 160 5.60 10.50 2.81
CA GLY A 160 4.83 11.38 3.72
C GLY A 160 3.46 10.87 4.21
N LEU A 161 3.12 9.58 4.02
CA LEU A 161 1.78 9.04 4.31
C LEU A 161 1.56 8.36 5.68
N SER A 162 2.48 8.47 6.65
CA SER A 162 2.26 7.86 7.98
C SER A 162 0.96 8.37 8.65
N SER A 163 0.63 9.63 8.40
CA SER A 163 -0.61 10.28 8.85
C SER A 163 -1.88 9.77 8.15
N LEU A 164 -1.79 9.33 6.89
CA LEU A 164 -2.93 8.78 6.14
C LEU A 164 -3.20 7.32 6.50
N TYR A 165 -2.17 6.54 6.87
CA TYR A 165 -2.36 5.19 7.38
C TYR A 165 -3.18 5.19 8.68
N LYS A 166 -2.90 6.12 9.59
CA LYS A 166 -3.75 6.35 10.79
C LYS A 166 -5.21 6.59 10.42
N ASN A 167 -5.46 7.46 9.44
CA ASN A 167 -6.82 7.81 9.01
C ASN A 167 -7.60 6.63 8.39
N VAL A 168 -6.92 5.75 7.64
CA VAL A 168 -7.57 4.58 7.03
C VAL A 168 -7.92 3.52 8.07
N VAL A 169 -7.05 3.32 9.08
CA VAL A 169 -7.22 2.24 10.05
C VAL A 169 -8.12 2.61 11.23
N GLU A 170 -8.11 3.87 11.68
CA GLU A 170 -9.05 4.33 12.73
C GLU A 170 -10.52 4.43 12.25
N GLY A 171 -10.83 4.02 11.02
CA GLY A 171 -12.20 4.03 10.52
C GLY A 171 -12.75 5.44 10.37
N GLN A 172 -12.00 6.33 9.73
CA GLN A 172 -12.45 7.69 9.44
C GLN A 172 -13.73 7.68 8.59
N ASN A 173 -14.80 8.26 9.12
CA ASN A 173 -16.00 8.54 8.34
C ASN A 173 -15.68 9.70 7.39
N PHE A 174 -15.69 9.41 6.09
CA PHE A 174 -15.61 10.45 5.06
C PHE A 174 -16.97 11.12 4.92
N VAL A 175 -17.08 12.36 5.41
CA VAL A 175 -18.34 13.12 5.37
C VAL A 175 -18.31 14.07 4.18
N LEU A 176 -19.43 14.10 3.44
CA LEU A 176 -19.71 15.14 2.46
C LEU A 176 -20.25 16.37 3.18
N ASP A 177 -19.52 17.49 3.13
CA ASP A 177 -20.01 18.75 3.67
C ASP A 177 -21.11 19.36 2.77
N SER A 178 -21.79 20.39 3.27
CA SER A 178 -22.85 21.09 2.53
C SER A 178 -22.35 21.80 1.25
N SER A 179 -21.03 21.90 1.06
CA SER A 179 -20.41 22.46 -0.14
C SER A 179 -20.10 21.40 -1.21
N GLY A 180 -20.19 20.11 -0.85
CA GLY A 180 -19.88 18.95 -1.69
C GLY A 180 -18.41 18.54 -1.66
N ARG A 181 -17.66 18.91 -0.61
CA ARG A 181 -16.29 18.45 -0.37
C ARG A 181 -16.30 17.24 0.56
N ILE A 182 -15.36 16.32 0.32
CA ILE A 182 -15.14 15.17 1.22
C ILE A 182 -14.10 15.58 2.26
N THR A 183 -14.47 15.41 3.52
CA THR A 183 -13.62 15.71 4.68
C THR A 183 -13.41 14.45 5.49
N ALA A 184 -12.16 14.18 5.91
CA ALA A 184 -11.87 13.12 6.86
C ALA A 184 -12.26 13.61 8.26
N ASP A 185 -13.21 12.91 8.86
CA ASP A 185 -13.91 13.20 10.12
C ASP A 185 -14.76 14.47 10.16
N GLY A 186 -15.93 14.35 10.77
CA GLY A 186 -16.85 15.45 11.06
C GLY A 186 -16.33 16.45 12.10
N ARG A 187 -15.03 16.74 12.13
CA ARG A 187 -14.48 17.84 12.91
C ARG A 187 -14.65 19.13 12.12
N ALA A 188 -15.60 19.94 12.58
CA ALA A 188 -15.82 21.30 12.14
C ALA A 188 -14.71 22.28 12.58
N ASP A 189 -13.47 21.82 12.77
CA ASP A 189 -12.36 22.58 13.36
C ASP A 189 -11.28 22.97 12.33
N GLY A 190 -11.67 23.27 11.09
CA GLY A 190 -10.86 24.05 10.13
C GLY A 190 -9.49 23.48 9.70
N ASN A 191 -9.03 22.39 10.30
CA ASN A 191 -7.72 21.77 10.08
C ASN A 191 -7.83 20.41 9.37
N ALA A 192 -9.03 19.99 8.99
CA ALA A 192 -9.23 18.77 8.24
C ALA A 192 -8.70 18.91 6.81
N GLN A 193 -7.83 17.97 6.39
CA GLN A 193 -7.39 17.89 5.01
C GLN A 193 -8.60 17.58 4.12
N THR A 194 -8.94 18.53 3.26
CA THR A 194 -10.08 18.46 2.33
C THR A 194 -9.57 18.17 0.93
N ILE A 195 -10.16 17.19 0.25
CA ILE A 195 -9.89 16.94 -1.17
C ILE A 195 -11.08 17.49 -1.98
N PRO A 196 -10.90 18.50 -2.84
CA PRO A 196 -11.98 19.07 -3.63
C PRO A 196 -12.37 18.13 -4.78
N VAL A 197 -13.31 17.22 -4.54
CA VAL A 197 -13.83 16.30 -5.58
C VAL A 197 -14.82 16.98 -6.52
N LYS A 198 -15.52 18.02 -6.05
CA LYS A 198 -16.55 18.74 -6.83
C LYS A 198 -16.00 19.33 -8.12
N GLU A 199 -14.85 19.99 -8.09
CA GLU A 199 -14.24 20.59 -9.28
C GLU A 199 -13.82 19.53 -10.30
N PHE A 200 -13.21 18.43 -9.83
CA PHE A 200 -12.83 17.30 -10.69
C PHE A 200 -14.04 16.60 -11.32
N VAL A 201 -15.13 16.39 -10.58
CA VAL A 201 -16.36 15.79 -11.11
C VAL A 201 -17.05 16.71 -12.11
N VAL A 202 -17.08 18.02 -11.84
CA VAL A 202 -17.61 19.02 -12.79
C VAL A 202 -16.78 19.06 -14.07
N GLU A 203 -15.45 19.01 -13.95
CA GLU A 203 -14.56 18.94 -15.11
C GLU A 203 -14.80 17.65 -15.91
N LEU A 204 -14.90 16.51 -15.24
CA LEU A 204 -15.13 15.22 -15.89
C LEU A 204 -16.49 15.17 -16.60
N ASP A 205 -17.55 15.68 -15.98
CA ASP A 205 -18.88 15.76 -16.57
C ASP A 205 -18.90 16.71 -17.78
N ASN A 206 -18.26 17.88 -17.67
CA ASN A 206 -18.10 18.79 -18.80
C ASN A 206 -17.32 18.15 -19.96
N ARG A 207 -16.23 17.42 -19.67
CA ARG A 207 -15.47 16.67 -20.67
C ARG A 207 -16.31 15.59 -21.35
N THR A 208 -17.08 14.81 -20.59
CA THR A 208 -17.97 13.79 -21.12
C THR A 208 -19.08 14.39 -22.00
N ARG A 209 -19.66 15.52 -21.60
CA ARG A 209 -20.66 16.23 -22.42
C ARG A 209 -20.07 16.76 -23.73
N ASN A 210 -18.88 17.36 -23.68
CA ASN A 210 -18.19 17.86 -24.86
C ASN A 210 -17.84 16.73 -25.84
N LEU A 211 -17.34 15.60 -25.33
CA LEU A 211 -17.11 14.40 -26.14
C LEU A 211 -18.41 13.91 -26.81
N GLY A 212 -19.54 13.94 -26.08
CA GLY A 212 -20.84 13.57 -26.64
C GLY A 212 -21.30 14.49 -27.78
N VAL A 213 -21.00 15.79 -27.72
CA VAL A 213 -21.30 16.75 -28.79
C VAL A 213 -20.41 16.52 -30.01
N GLU A 214 -19.11 16.30 -29.79
CA GLU A 214 -18.14 16.05 -30.87
C GLU A 214 -18.46 14.77 -31.64
N VAL A 215 -18.76 13.67 -30.93
CA VAL A 215 -19.13 12.39 -31.55
C VAL A 215 -20.40 12.51 -32.39
N LYS A 216 -21.40 13.27 -31.92
CA LYS A 216 -22.62 13.53 -32.71
C LYS A 216 -22.32 14.30 -33.99
N SER A 217 -21.53 15.37 -33.88
CA SER A 217 -21.11 16.19 -35.02
C SER A 217 -20.36 15.37 -36.08
N GLN A 218 -19.41 14.54 -35.65
CA GLN A 218 -18.69 13.63 -36.54
C GLN A 218 -19.64 12.60 -37.19
N GLY A 219 -20.58 12.05 -36.43
CA GLY A 219 -21.59 11.12 -36.94
C GLY A 219 -22.51 11.75 -38.00
N ASP A 220 -22.91 13.01 -37.82
CA ASP A 220 -23.74 13.73 -38.79
C ASP A 220 -22.95 14.07 -40.05
N SER A 221 -21.67 14.46 -39.92
CA SER A 221 -20.77 14.68 -41.07
C SER A 221 -20.59 13.41 -41.89
N LEU A 222 -20.26 12.29 -41.24
CA LEU A 222 -20.11 10.99 -41.91
C LEU A 222 -21.40 10.55 -42.62
N ARG A 223 -22.56 10.76 -42.01
CA ARG A 223 -23.86 10.48 -42.64
C ARG A 223 -24.07 11.33 -43.90
N GLY A 224 -23.66 12.60 -43.85
CA GLY A 224 -23.69 13.51 -44.99
C GLY A 224 -22.79 13.05 -46.13
N GLU A 225 -21.54 12.69 -45.83
CA GLU A 225 -20.56 12.17 -46.80
C GLU A 225 -21.05 10.87 -47.45
N ILE A 226 -21.49 9.89 -46.65
CA ILE A 226 -22.05 8.62 -47.16
C ILE A 226 -23.26 8.89 -48.06
N GLY A 227 -24.14 9.82 -47.67
CA GLY A 227 -25.27 10.23 -48.48
C GLY A 227 -24.86 10.87 -49.80
N GLY A 228 -23.76 11.64 -49.82
CA GLY A 228 -23.15 12.20 -51.04
C GLY A 228 -22.63 11.10 -51.96
N VAL A 229 -21.78 10.22 -51.45
CA VAL A 229 -21.22 9.09 -52.19
C VAL A 229 -22.32 8.22 -52.82
N TYR A 230 -23.40 7.94 -52.08
CA TYR A 230 -24.53 7.17 -52.60
C TYR A 230 -25.24 7.89 -53.75
N ARG A 231 -25.45 9.21 -53.66
CA ARG A 231 -26.06 10.01 -54.75
C ARG A 231 -25.18 10.01 -55.99
N ASP A 232 -23.88 10.23 -55.83
CA ASP A 232 -22.93 10.31 -56.94
C ASP A 232 -22.80 8.96 -57.65
N ALA A 233 -22.71 7.86 -56.88
CA ALA A 233 -22.70 6.51 -57.43
C ALA A 233 -23.97 6.21 -58.24
N ARG A 234 -25.13 6.59 -57.72
CA ARG A 234 -26.42 6.41 -58.42
C ARG A 234 -26.47 7.23 -59.71
N ALA A 235 -26.08 8.50 -59.67
CA ALA A 235 -26.05 9.35 -60.85
C ALA A 235 -25.10 8.81 -61.93
N HIS A 236 -23.94 8.29 -61.52
CA HIS A 236 -22.99 7.64 -62.43
C HIS A 236 -23.58 6.37 -63.06
N THR A 237 -24.21 5.50 -62.27
CA THR A 237 -24.88 4.29 -62.79
C THR A 237 -26.03 4.65 -63.73
N ASP A 238 -26.88 5.61 -63.38
CA ASP A 238 -28.01 6.04 -64.23
C ASP A 238 -27.50 6.61 -65.57
N SER A 239 -26.39 7.35 -65.55
CA SER A 239 -25.70 7.84 -66.75
C SER A 239 -25.18 6.69 -67.63
N GLN A 240 -24.49 5.71 -67.05
CA GLN A 240 -23.99 4.54 -67.78
C GLN A 240 -25.13 3.71 -68.38
N VAL A 241 -26.22 3.48 -67.64
CA VAL A 241 -27.40 2.75 -68.13
C VAL A 241 -28.06 3.50 -69.29
N THR A 242 -28.11 4.84 -69.23
CA THR A 242 -28.64 5.67 -70.31
C THR A 242 -27.77 5.55 -71.56
N ALA A 243 -26.44 5.65 -71.42
CA ALA A 243 -25.51 5.49 -72.53
C ALA A 243 -25.66 4.12 -73.22
N VAL A 244 -25.67 3.03 -72.45
CA VAL A 244 -25.86 1.67 -72.99
C VAL A 244 -27.22 1.51 -73.69
N ARG A 245 -28.28 2.11 -73.13
CA ARG A 245 -29.61 2.08 -73.76
C ARG A 245 -29.59 2.79 -75.12
N ASP A 246 -28.92 3.92 -75.21
CA ASP A 246 -28.87 4.70 -76.45
C ASP A 246 -28.01 3.99 -77.51
N GLU A 247 -26.92 3.33 -77.12
CA GLU A 247 -26.13 2.45 -78.00
C GLU A 247 -26.97 1.28 -78.54
N LEU A 248 -27.70 0.56 -77.68
CA LEU A 248 -28.55 -0.56 -78.09
C LEU A 248 -29.67 -0.14 -79.06
N LYS A 249 -30.25 1.05 -78.87
CA LYS A 249 -31.23 1.60 -79.81
C LYS A 249 -30.61 1.89 -81.17
N ALA A 250 -29.43 2.51 -81.19
CA ALA A 250 -28.73 2.79 -82.44
C ALA A 250 -28.39 1.50 -83.21
N GLU A 251 -27.96 0.44 -82.52
CA GLU A 251 -27.71 -0.87 -83.14
C GLU A 251 -29.00 -1.54 -83.64
N GLY A 252 -30.09 -1.48 -82.87
CA GLY A 252 -31.39 -2.02 -83.25
C GLY A 252 -31.97 -1.36 -84.50
N ASP A 253 -31.87 -0.03 -84.60
CA ASP A 253 -32.33 0.72 -85.77
C ASP A 253 -31.50 0.39 -87.02
N VAL A 254 -30.20 0.15 -86.88
CA VAL A 254 -29.32 -0.28 -87.99
C VAL A 254 -29.69 -1.68 -88.51
N CYS A 255 -30.20 -2.57 -87.65
CA CYS A 255 -30.62 -3.92 -88.04
C CYS A 255 -31.98 -3.98 -88.76
N VAL A 256 -32.84 -2.97 -88.62
CA VAL A 256 -34.16 -2.90 -89.27
C VAL A 256 -34.10 -2.27 -90.68
N VAL A 257 -33.00 -1.58 -91.01
CA VAL A 257 -32.81 -0.84 -92.27
C VAL A 257 -31.93 -1.62 -93.29
N ARG A 258 -31.65 -2.91 -93.04
CA ARG A 258 -30.92 -3.79 -93.96
C ARG A 258 -31.81 -4.82 -94.65
#